data_AF-T0RM97-F1
#
_entry.id   AF-T0RM97-F1
#
_cell.length_a   1.000
_cell.length_b   1.000
_cell.length_c   1.000
_cell.angle_alpha   90.00
_cell.angle_beta   90.00
_cell.angle_gamma   90.00
#
_symmetry.space_group_name_H-M   'P 1'
#
loop_
_entity.id
_entity.type
_entity.pdbx_description
1 polymer ?
#
loop_
_entity_poly.entity_id
_entity_poly.type
_entity_poly.pdbx_seq_one_letter_code
_entity_poly.pdbx_strand_id
1 'polypeptide(L)'
;MGKALLLGLLVTTGVNAEIINSNYEVRLNNAIENAITNECNQMLDLTILSSKIVEDRIDQGITDLKITTTLSGKQRYDQNIFDQYEIVVESEYADAYDHATGEYGWYDIKSVECKMLF
;
A
#
# COMPACT_ATOMS: atom_id res chain seq x y z
N MET A 1 26.40 30.94 35.27
CA MET A 1 26.35 30.56 33.85
C MET A 1 26.02 29.08 33.76
N GLY A 2 24.81 28.72 33.37
CA GLY A 2 24.41 27.33 33.19
C GLY A 2 23.37 27.26 32.09
N LYS A 3 23.81 27.14 30.84
CA LYS A 3 22.92 26.91 29.71
C LYS A 3 22.59 25.42 29.70
N ALA A 4 21.40 25.06 30.16
CA ALA A 4 20.85 23.73 29.96
C ALA A 4 20.53 23.57 28.46
N LEU A 5 21.23 22.65 27.80
CA LEU A 5 21.01 22.30 26.41
C LEU A 5 19.83 21.30 26.37
N LEU A 6 18.64 21.77 25.99
CA LEU A 6 17.49 20.92 25.72
C LEU A 6 17.73 20.21 24.37
N LEU A 7 18.12 18.93 24.40
CA LEU A 7 18.03 18.07 23.23
C LEU A 7 16.55 17.78 22.95
N GLY A 8 15.99 18.45 21.96
CA GLY A 8 14.67 18.13 21.42
C GLY A 8 14.75 16.84 20.61
N LEU A 9 14.11 15.79 21.11
CA LEU A 9 13.87 14.55 20.36
C LEU A 9 12.86 14.87 19.25
N LEU A 10 13.34 15.10 18.02
CA LEU A 10 12.46 15.17 16.85
C LEU A 10 11.92 13.76 16.61
N VAL A 11 10.73 13.48 17.13
CA VAL A 11 9.98 12.29 16.72
C VAL A 11 9.44 12.61 15.33
N THR A 12 10.21 12.24 14.30
CA THR A 12 9.71 12.23 12.93
C THR A 12 8.69 11.10 12.82
N THR A 13 7.44 11.37 13.18
CA THR A 13 6.32 10.53 12.73
C THR A 13 6.31 10.64 11.20
N GLY A 14 6.86 9.63 10.52
CA GLY A 14 6.74 9.51 9.08
C GLY A 14 5.26 9.58 8.74
N VAL A 15 4.87 10.57 7.95
CA VAL A 15 3.54 10.63 7.36
C VAL A 15 3.52 9.50 6.34
N ASN A 16 3.02 8.32 6.72
CA ASN A 16 2.62 7.32 5.74
C ASN A 16 1.44 7.95 5.00
N ALA A 17 1.61 8.20 3.70
CA ALA A 17 0.56 8.77 2.87
C ALA A 17 -0.53 7.72 2.73
N GLU A 18 -1.49 7.74 3.65
CA GLU A 18 -2.55 6.72 3.74
C GLU A 18 -3.35 6.67 2.43
N ILE A 19 -3.47 5.47 1.87
CA ILE A 19 -4.40 5.22 0.75
C ILE A 19 -5.81 5.63 1.19
N ILE A 20 -6.36 6.64 0.50
CA ILE A 20 -7.66 7.23 0.80
C ILE A 20 -8.74 6.16 0.60
N ASN A 21 -9.69 6.08 1.54
CA ASN A 21 -10.76 5.08 1.59
C ASN A 21 -10.28 3.62 1.76
N SER A 22 -9.08 3.39 2.32
CA SER A 22 -8.62 2.05 2.67
C SER A 22 -9.11 1.62 4.06
N ASN A 23 -9.64 0.39 4.12
CA ASN A 23 -9.92 -0.34 5.37
C ASN A 23 -8.93 -1.49 5.58
N TYR A 24 -7.83 -1.51 4.83
CA TYR A 24 -6.84 -2.58 4.90
C TYR A 24 -5.93 -2.45 6.11
N GLU A 25 -5.32 -3.58 6.48
CA GLU A 25 -4.22 -3.59 7.42
C GLU A 25 -3.04 -2.76 6.88
N VAL A 26 -2.29 -2.11 7.77
CA VAL A 26 -1.18 -1.23 7.39
C VAL A 26 -0.12 -1.93 6.53
N ARG A 27 0.15 -3.21 6.78
CA ARG A 27 1.11 -3.99 5.99
C ARG A 27 0.68 -4.14 4.53
N LEU A 28 -0.62 -4.32 4.28
CA LEU A 28 -1.16 -4.38 2.92
C LEU A 28 -1.11 -3.00 2.23
N ASN A 29 -1.48 -1.93 2.93
CA ASN A 29 -1.36 -0.57 2.37
C ASN A 29 0.09 -0.27 1.96
N ASN A 30 1.05 -0.56 2.84
CA ASN A 30 2.47 -0.39 2.55
C ASN A 30 2.94 -1.25 1.37
N ALA A 31 2.49 -2.50 1.27
CA ALA A 31 2.83 -3.39 0.17
C ALA A 31 2.29 -2.85 -1.17
N ILE A 32 1.04 -2.37 -1.18
CA ILE A 32 0.40 -1.75 -2.36
C ILE A 32 1.15 -0.47 -2.76
N GLU A 33 1.38 0.47 -1.83
CA GLU A 33 2.08 1.74 -2.13
C GLU A 33 3.48 1.51 -2.70
N ASN A 34 4.24 0.58 -2.11
CA ASN A 34 5.57 0.23 -2.57
C ASN A 34 5.53 -0.40 -3.97
N ALA A 35 4.60 -1.31 -4.22
CA ALA A 35 4.46 -1.95 -5.52
C ALA A 35 4.02 -0.96 -6.61
N ILE A 36 3.07 -0.08 -6.31
CA ILE A 36 2.66 1.01 -7.22
C ILE A 36 3.83 1.93 -7.52
N THR A 37 4.60 2.32 -6.49
CA THR A 37 5.76 3.20 -6.68
C THR A 37 6.82 2.54 -7.57
N ASN A 38 7.06 1.25 -7.38
CA ASN A 38 8.05 0.51 -8.16
C ASN A 38 7.63 0.29 -9.62
N GLU A 39 6.34 0.00 -9.86
CA GLU A 39 5.85 -0.32 -11.21
C GLU A 39 5.45 0.94 -12.00
N CYS A 40 4.89 1.93 -11.32
CA CYS A 40 4.22 3.05 -11.97
C CYS A 40 4.84 4.41 -11.64
N ASN A 41 5.89 4.47 -10.82
CA ASN A 41 6.44 5.66 -10.16
C ASN A 41 5.53 6.20 -9.04
N GLN A 42 6.07 7.17 -8.29
CA GLN A 42 5.37 7.77 -7.16
C GLN A 42 4.03 8.39 -7.58
N MET A 43 2.95 7.94 -6.94
CA MET A 43 1.60 8.44 -7.13
C MET A 43 1.21 9.39 -5.99
N LEU A 44 0.36 10.36 -6.30
CA LEU A 44 -0.30 11.24 -5.34
C LEU A 44 -1.78 10.88 -5.23
N ASP A 45 -2.39 11.19 -4.08
CA ASP A 45 -3.81 11.01 -3.81
C ASP A 45 -4.35 9.60 -4.13
N LEU A 46 -3.58 8.55 -3.82
CA LEU A 46 -4.04 7.17 -4.01
C LEU A 46 -5.36 6.95 -3.29
N THR A 47 -6.42 6.62 -4.04
CA THR A 47 -7.77 6.45 -3.51
C THR A 47 -8.35 5.13 -3.98
N ILE A 48 -8.81 4.28 -3.05
CA ILE A 48 -9.48 3.03 -3.43
C ILE A 48 -10.86 3.38 -4.00
N LEU A 49 -11.08 2.93 -5.24
CA LEU A 49 -12.37 3.02 -5.93
C LEU A 49 -13.22 1.77 -5.66
N SER A 50 -12.58 0.60 -5.67
CA SER A 50 -13.22 -0.67 -5.36
C SER A 50 -12.22 -1.72 -4.90
N SER A 51 -12.69 -2.68 -4.12
CA SER A 51 -11.95 -3.86 -3.76
C SER A 51 -12.81 -5.12 -3.88
N LYS A 52 -12.17 -6.23 -4.24
CA LYS A 52 -12.78 -7.55 -4.29
C LYS A 52 -11.88 -8.53 -3.57
N ILE A 53 -12.44 -9.24 -2.59
CA ILE A 53 -11.75 -10.27 -1.83
C ILE A 53 -12.38 -11.61 -2.19
N VAL A 54 -11.55 -12.59 -2.52
CA VAL A 54 -11.94 -13.98 -2.79
C VAL A 54 -11.15 -14.87 -1.84
N GLU A 55 -11.86 -15.61 -0.99
CA GLU A 55 -11.27 -16.64 -0.13
C GLU A 55 -10.88 -17.86 -0.98
N ASP A 56 -9.64 -18.30 -0.83
CA ASP A 56 -9.14 -19.59 -1.33
C ASP A 56 -8.83 -20.48 -0.12
N ARG A 57 -9.70 -21.47 0.13
CA ARG A 57 -9.57 -22.35 1.29
C ARG A 57 -8.69 -23.53 0.92
N ILE A 58 -7.50 -23.56 1.48
CA ILE A 58 -6.50 -24.59 1.14
C ILE A 58 -6.68 -25.84 2.02
N ASP A 59 -6.73 -25.70 3.35
CA ASP A 59 -6.97 -26.83 4.27
C ASP A 59 -7.43 -26.34 5.67
N GLN A 60 -7.79 -27.26 6.57
CA GLN A 60 -8.42 -27.06 7.90
C GLN A 60 -7.83 -25.91 8.75
N GLY A 61 -8.23 -24.67 8.46
CA GLY A 61 -7.90 -23.46 9.22
C GLY A 61 -7.01 -22.45 8.50
N ILE A 62 -6.47 -22.76 7.32
CA ILE A 62 -5.65 -21.82 6.51
C ILE A 62 -6.51 -21.31 5.36
N THR A 63 -6.70 -19.99 5.32
CA THR A 63 -7.43 -19.31 4.25
C THR A 63 -6.53 -18.26 3.61
N ASP A 64 -6.20 -18.48 2.34
CA ASP A 64 -5.52 -17.47 1.57
C ASP A 64 -6.57 -16.52 0.98
N LEU A 65 -6.24 -15.23 0.88
CA LEU A 65 -7.15 -14.23 0.31
C LEU A 65 -6.55 -13.68 -0.97
N LYS A 66 -7.31 -13.76 -2.07
CA LYS A 66 -7.00 -13.04 -3.30
C LYS A 66 -7.73 -11.71 -3.26
N ILE A 67 -6.97 -10.62 -3.27
CA ILE A 67 -7.49 -9.26 -3.12
C ILE A 67 -7.15 -8.48 -4.39
N THR A 68 -8.18 -8.10 -5.15
CA THR A 68 -8.06 -7.18 -6.28
C THR A 68 -8.50 -5.80 -5.84
N THR A 69 -7.62 -4.81 -5.94
CA THR A 69 -7.88 -3.43 -5.56
C THR A 69 -7.77 -2.54 -6.79
N THR A 70 -8.81 -1.75 -7.06
CA THR A 70 -8.78 -0.69 -8.06
C THR A 70 -8.63 0.65 -7.36
N LEU A 71 -7.61 1.40 -7.73
CA LEU A 71 -7.30 2.71 -7.18
C LEU A 71 -7.33 3.77 -8.29
N SER A 72 -7.62 5.01 -7.90
CA SER A 72 -7.20 6.17 -8.67
C SER A 72 -5.94 6.76 -8.06
N GLY A 73 -5.09 7.34 -8.91
CA GLY A 73 -3.90 8.08 -8.50
C GLY A 73 -3.58 9.20 -9.48
N LYS A 74 -2.73 10.13 -9.07
CA LYS A 74 -2.27 11.24 -9.92
C LYS A 74 -0.77 11.30 -9.98
N GLN A 75 -0.23 11.64 -11.14
CA GLN A 75 1.18 12.01 -11.28
C GLN A 75 1.31 13.43 -11.78
N ARG A 76 2.31 14.15 -11.29
CA ARG A 76 2.59 15.50 -11.75
C ARG A 76 3.40 15.45 -13.03
N TYR A 77 2.80 15.92 -14.13
CA TYR A 77 3.47 16.06 -15.42
C TYR A 77 4.22 17.39 -15.53
N ASP A 78 3.56 18.50 -15.19
CA ASP A 78 4.12 19.87 -15.20
C ASP A 78 3.52 20.70 -14.06
N GLN A 79 3.96 21.95 -13.87
CA GLN A 79 3.45 22.85 -12.84
C GLN A 79 1.92 22.95 -12.90
N ASN A 80 1.26 22.41 -11.87
CA ASN A 80 -0.20 22.34 -11.72
C ASN A 80 -0.96 21.50 -12.78
N ILE A 81 -0.28 20.65 -13.54
CA ILE A 81 -0.90 19.68 -14.46
C ILE A 81 -0.64 18.26 -13.95
N PHE A 82 -1.72 17.49 -13.81
CA PHE A 82 -1.69 16.15 -13.26
C PHE A 82 -2.36 15.17 -14.22
N ASP A 83 -1.64 14.11 -14.56
CA ASP A 83 -2.18 12.96 -15.28
C ASP A 83 -2.93 12.08 -14.28
N GLN A 84 -4.12 11.62 -14.64
CA GLN A 84 -4.89 10.70 -13.81
C GLN A 84 -4.69 9.26 -14.25
N TYR A 85 -4.57 8.37 -13.28
CA TYR A 85 -4.37 6.94 -13.49
C TYR A 85 -5.48 6.14 -12.82
N GLU A 86 -5.93 5.10 -13.52
CA GLU A 86 -6.58 3.94 -12.92
C GLU A 86 -5.51 2.87 -12.69
N ILE A 87 -5.46 2.35 -11.47
CA ILE A 87 -4.43 1.41 -11.02
C ILE A 87 -5.13 0.17 -10.51
N VAL A 88 -4.80 -1.01 -11.04
CA VAL A 88 -5.31 -2.29 -10.57
C VAL A 88 -4.17 -3.06 -9.93
N VAL A 89 -4.36 -3.45 -8.67
CA VAL A 89 -3.39 -4.23 -7.90
C VAL A 89 -4.01 -5.55 -7.50
N GLU A 90 -3.38 -6.65 -7.89
CA GLU A 90 -3.73 -7.98 -7.39
C GLU A 90 -2.72 -8.39 -6.31
N SER A 91 -3.25 -8.84 -5.18
CA SER A 91 -2.46 -9.25 -4.03
C SER A 91 -3.01 -10.54 -3.43
N GLU A 92 -2.15 -11.26 -2.74
CA GLU A 92 -2.50 -12.44 -1.96
C GLU A 92 -2.12 -12.24 -0.50
N TYR A 93 -3.02 -12.62 0.41
CA TYR A 93 -2.69 -12.85 1.81
C TYR A 93 -2.49 -14.34 2.02
N ALA A 94 -1.35 -14.73 2.58
CA ALA A 94 -1.08 -16.11 2.95
C ALA A 94 -1.10 -16.24 4.47
N ASP A 95 -1.97 -17.10 5.00
CA ASP A 95 -2.17 -17.29 6.44
C ASP A 95 -1.21 -18.34 7.01
N ALA A 96 0.08 -18.01 7.05
CA ALA A 96 1.11 -18.88 7.60
C ALA A 96 2.18 -18.11 8.38
N TYR A 97 3.00 -18.85 9.14
CA TYR A 97 4.11 -18.29 9.90
C TYR A 97 5.32 -18.02 9.00
N ASP A 98 5.75 -16.77 8.91
CA ASP A 98 6.97 -16.40 8.21
C ASP A 98 8.17 -16.49 9.16
N HIS A 99 9.05 -17.46 8.90
CA HIS A 99 10.27 -17.67 9.69
C HIS A 99 11.32 -16.56 9.54
N ALA A 100 11.26 -15.74 8.49
CA ALA A 100 12.19 -14.64 8.28
C ALA A 100 11.84 -13.42 9.15
N THR A 101 10.57 -13.07 9.22
CA THR A 101 10.07 -11.92 10.00
C THR A 101 9.61 -12.30 11.41
N GLY A 102 9.23 -13.57 11.62
CA GLY A 102 8.64 -14.05 12.86
C GLY A 102 7.17 -13.66 13.04
N GLU A 103 6.51 -13.16 11.99
CA GLU A 103 5.11 -12.75 11.99
C GLU A 103 4.19 -13.84 11.40
N TYR A 104 2.92 -13.81 11.79
CA TYR A 104 1.88 -14.59 11.12
C TYR A 104 1.22 -13.74 10.04
N GLY A 105 1.00 -14.34 8.88
CA GLY A 105 0.38 -13.68 7.76
C GLY A 105 1.36 -12.78 7.02
N TRP A 106 1.40 -12.91 5.70
CA TRP A 106 2.11 -11.94 4.85
C TRP A 106 1.28 -11.61 3.61
N TYR A 107 1.51 -10.42 3.07
CA TYR A 107 0.92 -9.96 1.82
C TYR A 107 1.95 -10.05 0.72
N ASP A 108 1.53 -10.57 -0.43
CA ASP A 108 2.33 -10.64 -1.64
C ASP A 108 1.60 -9.92 -2.78
N ILE A 109 2.31 -9.06 -3.52
CA ILE A 109 1.74 -8.34 -4.66
C ILE A 109 2.03 -9.16 -5.92
N LYS A 110 0.98 -9.60 -6.60
CA LYS A 110 1.08 -10.44 -7.80
C LYS A 110 1.22 -9.63 -9.08
N SER A 111 0.48 -8.53 -9.18
CA SER A 111 0.48 -7.68 -10.35
C SER A 111 0.07 -6.26 -9.99
N VAL A 112 0.61 -5.31 -10.76
CA VAL A 112 0.20 -3.91 -10.73
C VAL A 112 0.04 -3.48 -12.19
N GLU A 113 -1.14 -2.98 -12.54
CA GLU A 113 -1.43 -2.40 -13.85
C GLU A 113 -1.79 -0.93 -13.68
N CYS A 114 -1.10 -0.05 -14.41
CA CYS A 114 -1.36 1.39 -14.37
C CYS A 114 -1.76 1.91 -15.76
N LYS A 115 -2.94 2.50 -15.81
CA LYS A 115 -3.52 3.02 -17.04
C LYS A 115 -3.79 4.52 -16.90
N MET A 116 -3.07 5.31 -17.67
CA MET A 116 -3.36 6.74 -17.81
C MET A 116 -4.75 6.92 -18.43
N LEU A 117 -5.57 7.76 -17.80
CA LEU A 117 -6.91 8.08 -18.25
C LEU A 117 -6.93 9.36 -19.09
N PHE A 118 -6.27 10.42 -18.60
CA PHE A 118 -6.18 11.74 -19.24
C PHE A 118 -5.17 12.64 -18.53
#